data_AF-A0A075FP42-F1
#
_entry.id   AF-A0A075FP42-F1
#
_cell.length_a   1.000
_cell.length_b   1.000
_cell.length_c   1.000
_cell.angle_alpha   90.00
_cell.angle_beta   90.00
_cell.angle_gamma   90.00
#
_symmetry.space_group_name_H-M   'P 1'
#
loop_
_entity.id
_entity.type
_entity.pdbx_description
1 polymer ?
#
loop_
_entity_poly.entity_id
_entity_poly.type
_entity_poly.pdbx_seq_one_letter_code
_entity_poly.pdbx_strand_id
1 'polypeptide(L)'
;MKSSLGFRAWFYFRQGWGIYFAFILAALNTLTVTYFLAIENYPFLKTIFPSFEQYILIVVSIGVPLLIAIGYIHYKRTIAFKSEMDILVESNPYMRRTIVNTEVNLMLTLQLTNLLLSLSKIKNPQMKI
;
A
#
# COMPACT_ATOMS: atom_id res chain seq x y z
N MET A 1 27.91 -5.53 -7.32
CA MET A 1 27.25 -4.21 -7.26
C MET A 1 27.98 -3.35 -6.23
N LYS A 2 28.61 -2.23 -6.61
CA LYS A 2 29.14 -1.26 -5.63
C LYS A 2 27.97 -0.81 -4.75
N SER A 3 28.04 -1.07 -3.45
CA SER A 3 26.96 -0.74 -2.52
C SER A 3 26.83 0.78 -2.46
N SER A 4 25.76 1.31 -3.02
CA SER A 4 25.40 2.72 -2.97
C SER A 4 24.84 3.06 -1.58
N LEU A 5 25.61 2.76 -0.51
CA LEU A 5 25.13 2.76 0.87
C LEU A 5 24.56 4.14 1.25
N GLY A 6 25.18 5.22 0.76
CA GLY A 6 24.66 6.59 0.87
C GLY A 6 23.30 6.79 0.18
N PHE A 7 23.13 6.33 -1.06
CA PHE A 7 21.84 6.42 -1.76
C PHE A 7 20.74 5.60 -1.08
N ARG A 8 21.08 4.44 -0.51
CA ARG A 8 20.14 3.62 0.26
C ARG A 8 19.76 4.30 1.58
N ALA A 9 20.73 4.86 2.30
CA ALA A 9 20.48 5.62 3.52
C ALA A 9 19.59 6.85 3.24
N TRP A 10 19.87 7.59 2.16
CA TRP A 10 19.04 8.71 1.74
C TRP A 10 17.62 8.29 1.35
N PHE A 11 17.48 7.17 0.65
CA PHE A 11 16.16 6.60 0.36
C PHE A 11 15.39 6.28 1.65
N TYR A 12 16.00 5.58 2.62
CA TYR A 12 15.36 5.28 3.89
C TYR A 12 14.99 6.54 4.67
N PHE A 13 15.87 7.55 4.67
CA PHE A 13 15.58 8.83 5.30
C PHE A 13 14.37 9.52 4.67
N ARG A 14 14.32 9.68 3.35
CA ARG A 14 13.18 10.29 2.66
C ARG A 14 11.89 9.53 2.91
N GLN A 15 11.98 8.20 2.96
CA GLN A 15 10.81 7.36 3.18
C GLN A 15 10.31 7.45 4.62
N GLY A 16 11.22 7.46 5.60
CA GLY A 16 10.88 7.68 7.00
C GLY A 16 10.30 9.07 7.26
N TRP A 17 10.93 10.10 6.69
CA TRP A 17 10.45 11.47 6.76
C TRP A 17 9.06 11.63 6.14
N GLY A 18 8.89 11.17 4.89
CA GLY A 18 7.66 11.35 4.13
C GLY A 18 6.47 10.55 4.65
N ILE A 19 6.69 9.31 5.12
CA ILE A 19 5.59 8.47 5.61
C ILE A 19 5.24 8.82 7.06
N TYR A 20 6.23 8.91 7.95
CA TYR A 20 5.96 8.97 9.38
C TYR A 20 6.01 10.40 9.92
N PHE A 21 7.10 11.13 9.67
CA PHE A 21 7.26 12.46 10.27
C PHE A 21 6.31 13.48 9.65
N ALA A 22 6.16 13.49 8.33
CA ALA A 22 5.24 14.40 7.66
C ALA A 22 3.79 14.18 8.14
N PHE A 23 3.37 12.92 8.33
CA PHE A 23 2.04 12.60 8.86
C PHE A 23 1.84 13.16 10.27
N ILE A 24 2.77 12.88 11.19
CA ILE A 24 2.68 13.35 12.58
C ILE A 24 2.71 14.88 12.64
N LEU A 25 3.63 15.52 11.93
CA LEU A 25 3.73 16.98 11.90
C LEU A 25 2.49 17.63 11.31
N ALA A 26 1.95 17.09 10.22
CA ALA A 26 0.72 17.58 9.63
C ALA A 26 -0.49 17.40 10.56
N ALA A 27 -0.61 16.25 11.23
CA ALA A 27 -1.68 15.99 12.18
C ALA A 27 -1.61 16.95 13.38
N LEU A 28 -0.44 17.10 14.00
CA LEU A 28 -0.23 18.03 15.10
C LEU A 28 -0.55 19.47 14.69
N ASN A 29 0.00 19.93 13.56
CA ASN A 29 -0.25 21.27 13.07
C ASN A 29 -1.75 21.50 12.78
N THR A 30 -2.39 20.56 12.08
CA THR A 30 -3.82 20.66 11.73
C THR A 30 -4.68 20.73 12.98
N LEU A 31 -4.45 19.86 13.98
CA LEU A 31 -5.20 19.87 15.23
C LEU A 31 -4.99 21.18 16.01
N THR A 32 -3.75 21.61 16.16
CA THR A 32 -3.41 22.85 16.88
C THR A 32 -4.00 24.07 16.19
N VAL A 33 -3.74 24.25 14.89
CA VAL A 33 -4.19 25.42 14.13
C VAL A 33 -5.72 25.46 14.04
N THR A 34 -6.37 24.34 13.78
CA THR A 34 -7.85 24.28 13.73
C THR A 34 -8.44 24.67 15.08
N TYR A 35 -7.87 24.19 16.18
CA TYR A 35 -8.40 24.54 17.49
C TYR A 35 -8.20 26.02 17.83
N PHE A 36 -6.95 26.49 17.84
CA PHE A 36 -6.64 27.85 18.32
C PHE A 36 -7.06 28.95 17.35
N LEU A 37 -7.07 28.70 16.03
CA LEU A 37 -7.51 29.71 15.07
C LEU A 37 -9.01 29.67 14.78
N ALA A 38 -9.63 28.49 14.72
CA ALA A 38 -11.04 28.38 14.34
C ALA A 38 -11.96 28.12 15.54
N ILE A 39 -11.74 27.03 16.29
CA ILE A 39 -12.67 26.58 17.35
C ILE A 39 -12.74 27.60 18.49
N GLU A 40 -11.59 28.07 18.97
CA GLU A 40 -11.54 29.01 20.09
C GLU A 40 -12.20 30.36 19.76
N ASN A 41 -12.17 30.76 18.50
CA ASN A 41 -12.70 32.04 18.02
C ASN A 41 -14.16 31.96 17.52
N TYR A 42 -14.75 30.77 17.44
CA TYR A 42 -16.14 30.59 17.01
C TYR A 42 -17.01 30.08 18.16
N PRO A 43 -17.87 30.93 18.75
CA PRO A 43 -18.58 30.62 20.01
C PRO A 43 -19.30 29.28 20.01
N PHE A 44 -19.99 28.93 18.92
CA PHE A 44 -20.70 27.67 18.78
C PHE A 44 -19.79 26.43 18.77
N LEU A 45 -18.58 26.52 18.21
CA LEU A 45 -17.64 25.40 18.24
C LEU A 45 -17.00 25.27 19.63
N LYS A 46 -16.72 26.38 20.30
CA LYS A 46 -16.17 26.40 21.67
C LYS A 46 -17.14 25.83 22.71
N THR A 47 -18.45 25.88 22.50
CA THR A 47 -19.41 25.20 23.38
C THR A 47 -19.33 23.68 23.26
N ILE A 48 -19.05 23.16 22.05
CA ILE A 48 -18.91 21.72 21.79
C ILE A 48 -17.53 21.22 22.23
N PHE A 49 -16.49 22.02 22.00
CA PHE A 49 -15.10 21.70 22.27
C PHE A 49 -14.47 22.76 23.20
N PRO A 50 -14.71 22.68 24.52
CA PRO A 50 -14.31 23.73 25.45
C PRO A 50 -12.82 23.72 25.82
N SER A 51 -12.12 22.59 25.60
CA SER A 51 -10.67 22.47 25.82
C SER A 51 -9.97 21.78 24.64
N PHE A 52 -8.68 22.09 24.48
CA PHE A 52 -7.85 21.54 23.41
C PHE A 52 -7.67 20.02 23.56
N GLU A 53 -7.48 19.55 24.78
CA GLU A 53 -7.33 18.13 25.11
C GLU A 53 -8.59 17.33 24.79
N GLN A 54 -9.77 17.88 25.11
CA GLN A 54 -11.06 17.25 24.78
C GLN A 54 -11.27 17.18 23.27
N TYR A 55 -10.94 18.27 22.55
CA TYR A 55 -10.97 18.29 21.09
C TYR A 55 -10.07 17.20 20.49
N ILE A 56 -8.81 17.11 20.92
CA ILE A 56 -7.88 16.07 20.44
C ILE A 56 -8.46 14.69 20.70
N LEU A 57 -8.93 14.41 21.91
CA LEU A 57 -9.41 13.09 22.28
C LEU A 57 -10.59 12.67 21.39
N ILE A 58 -11.57 13.55 21.19
CA ILE A 58 -12.74 13.28 20.36
C ILE A 58 -12.33 13.08 18.89
N VAL A 59 -11.55 14.00 18.33
CA VAL A 59 -11.17 13.96 16.92
C VAL A 59 -10.27 12.78 16.61
N VAL A 60 -9.33 12.43 17.47
CA VAL A 60 -8.47 11.25 17.27
C VAL A 60 -9.30 9.96 17.40
N SER A 61 -10.20 9.89 18.38
CA SER A 61 -11.03 8.69 18.60
C SER A 61 -11.97 8.39 17.45
N ILE A 62 -12.46 9.41 16.73
CA ILE A 62 -13.33 9.23 15.55
C ILE A 62 -12.50 9.19 14.26
N GLY A 63 -11.50 10.06 14.15
CA GLY A 63 -10.67 10.25 12.97
C GLY A 63 -9.82 9.03 12.66
N VAL A 64 -9.21 8.37 13.66
CA VAL A 64 -8.39 7.19 13.43
C VAL A 64 -9.22 6.02 12.85
N PRO A 65 -10.34 5.60 13.45
CA PRO A 65 -11.21 4.58 12.84
C PRO A 65 -11.70 4.96 11.45
N LEU A 66 -12.06 6.22 11.22
CA LEU A 66 -12.53 6.70 9.92
C LEU A 66 -11.42 6.61 8.85
N LEU A 67 -10.20 7.04 9.18
CA LEU A 67 -9.05 6.93 8.28
C LEU A 67 -8.74 5.47 7.95
N ILE A 68 -8.81 4.57 8.93
CA ILE A 68 -8.65 3.13 8.71
C ILE A 68 -9.74 2.60 7.78
N ALA A 69 -11.00 2.98 8.00
CA ALA A 69 -12.13 2.52 7.18
C ALA A 69 -12.02 3.02 5.74
N ILE A 70 -11.70 4.30 5.53
CA ILE A 70 -11.50 4.88 4.20
C ILE A 70 -10.32 4.20 3.51
N GLY A 71 -9.19 4.04 4.21
CA GLY A 71 -8.03 3.33 3.69
C GLY A 71 -8.38 1.91 3.28
N TYR A 72 -9.06 1.16 4.14
CA TYR A 72 -9.50 -0.20 3.85
C TYR A 72 -10.39 -0.26 2.59
N ILE A 73 -11.38 0.64 2.49
CA ILE A 73 -12.28 0.70 1.32
C ILE A 73 -11.49 1.03 0.06
N HIS A 74 -10.59 2.02 0.11
CA HIS A 74 -9.76 2.40 -1.02
C HIS A 74 -8.95 1.21 -1.54
N TYR A 75 -8.17 0.56 -0.66
CA TYR A 75 -7.29 -0.54 -1.04
C TYR A 75 -8.02 -1.84 -1.42
N LYS A 76 -9.22 -2.11 -0.88
CA LYS A 76 -9.91 -3.40 -1.09
C LYS A 76 -11.09 -3.33 -2.05
N ARG A 77 -11.71 -2.16 -2.24
CA ARG A 77 -13.01 -2.06 -2.91
C ARG A 77 -13.04 -1.06 -4.06
N THR A 78 -12.01 -0.24 -4.24
CA THR A 78 -12.01 0.77 -5.32
C THR A 78 -11.28 0.28 -6.57
N ILE A 79 -11.83 0.63 -7.74
CA ILE A 79 -11.19 0.41 -9.05
C ILE A 79 -9.93 1.28 -9.19
N ALA A 80 -9.92 2.45 -8.52
CA ALA A 80 -8.77 3.36 -8.51
C ALA A 80 -7.49 2.68 -8.03
N PHE A 81 -7.56 1.93 -6.92
CA PHE A 81 -6.39 1.20 -6.41
C PHE A 81 -5.86 0.18 -7.43
N LYS A 82 -6.74 -0.50 -8.18
CA LYS A 82 -6.31 -1.42 -9.24
C LYS A 82 -5.52 -0.68 -10.33
N SER A 83 -6.03 0.44 -10.82
CA SER A 83 -5.35 1.25 -11.84
C SER A 83 -4.00 1.80 -11.34
N GLU A 84 -3.90 2.20 -10.08
CA GLU A 84 -2.63 2.63 -9.48
C GLU A 84 -1.58 1.51 -9.48
N MET A 85 -2.00 0.27 -9.16
CA MET A 85 -1.11 -0.88 -9.18
C MET A 85 -0.73 -1.27 -10.60
N ASP A 86 -1.64 -1.21 -11.56
CA ASP A 86 -1.35 -1.47 -12.97
C ASP A 86 -0.25 -0.50 -13.46
N ILE A 87 -0.38 0.80 -13.18
CA ILE A 87 0.64 1.81 -13.51
C ILE A 87 1.99 1.49 -12.82
N LEU A 88 1.98 1.10 -11.55
CA LEU A 88 3.20 0.76 -10.80
C LEU A 88 3.92 -0.45 -11.42
N VAL A 89 3.18 -1.46 -11.85
CA VAL A 89 3.72 -2.66 -12.49
C VAL A 89 4.23 -2.34 -13.89
N GLU A 90 3.47 -1.59 -14.68
CA GLU A 90 3.82 -1.21 -16.06
C GLU A 90 5.05 -0.30 -16.11
N SER A 91 5.13 0.66 -15.21
CA SER A 91 6.25 1.61 -15.14
C SER A 91 7.53 1.00 -14.58
N ASN A 92 7.46 -0.17 -13.91
CA ASN A 92 8.63 -0.85 -13.36
C ASN A 92 9.19 -1.89 -14.36
N PRO A 93 10.30 -1.59 -15.06
CA PRO A 93 10.85 -2.50 -16.08
C PRO A 93 11.34 -3.83 -15.50
N TYR A 94 11.77 -3.85 -14.23
CA TYR A 94 12.19 -5.08 -13.58
C TYR A 94 10.99 -5.97 -13.26
N MET A 95 9.91 -5.39 -12.72
CA MET A 95 8.67 -6.13 -12.46
C MET A 95 8.09 -6.70 -13.75
N ARG A 96 8.03 -5.89 -14.81
CA ARG A 96 7.57 -6.32 -16.13
C ARG A 96 8.38 -7.50 -16.68
N ARG A 97 9.71 -7.45 -16.57
CA ARG A 97 10.58 -8.58 -16.97
C ARG A 97 10.33 -9.83 -16.15
N THR A 98 10.17 -9.69 -14.83
CA THR A 98 9.85 -10.82 -13.96
C THR A 98 8.54 -11.48 -14.38
N ILE A 99 7.47 -10.71 -14.61
CA ILE A 99 6.17 -11.24 -15.03
C ILE A 99 6.30 -12.06 -16.32
N VAL A 100 6.93 -11.49 -17.36
CA VAL A 100 7.14 -12.18 -18.64
C VAL A 100 7.99 -13.45 -18.46
N ASN A 101 9.07 -13.38 -17.69
CA ASN A 101 9.92 -14.54 -17.44
C ASN A 101 9.17 -15.64 -16.67
N THR A 102 8.31 -15.26 -15.71
CA THR A 102 7.49 -16.20 -14.96
C THR A 102 6.45 -16.87 -15.86
N GLU A 103 5.82 -16.12 -16.76
CA GLU A 103 4.86 -16.65 -17.74
C GLU A 103 5.50 -17.68 -18.68
N VAL A 104 6.67 -17.36 -19.23
CA VAL A 104 7.45 -18.29 -20.07
C VAL A 104 7.86 -19.53 -19.29
N ASN A 105 8.35 -19.37 -18.05
CA ASN A 105 8.72 -20.51 -17.21
C ASN A 105 7.52 -21.42 -16.91
N LEU A 106 6.34 -20.85 -16.64
CA LEU A 106 5.12 -21.61 -16.40
C LEU A 106 4.70 -22.38 -17.66
N MET A 107 4.73 -21.74 -18.82
CA MET A 107 4.42 -22.37 -20.10
C MET A 107 5.35 -23.54 -20.41
N LEU A 108 6.66 -23.33 -20.25
CA LEU A 108 7.67 -24.39 -20.43
C LEU A 108 7.46 -25.53 -19.42
N THR A 109 7.14 -25.21 -18.17
CA THR A 109 6.85 -26.21 -17.14
C THR A 109 5.65 -27.08 -17.53
N LEU A 110 4.55 -26.46 -17.96
CA LEU A 110 3.35 -27.19 -18.42
C LEU A 110 3.63 -28.07 -19.65
N GLN A 111 4.41 -27.57 -20.62
CA GLN A 111 4.81 -28.34 -21.79
C GLN A 111 5.68 -29.55 -21.41
N LEU A 112 6.65 -29.37 -20.51
CA LEU A 112 7.48 -30.45 -19.99
C LEU A 112 6.64 -31.47 -19.22
N THR A 113 5.71 -31.03 -18.37
CA THR A 113 4.80 -31.94 -17.66
C THR A 113 3.95 -32.75 -18.64
N ASN A 114 3.41 -32.12 -19.68
CA ASN A 114 2.64 -32.81 -20.72
C ASN A 114 3.50 -33.82 -21.51
N LEU A 115 4.74 -33.45 -21.84
CA LEU A 115 5.69 -34.36 -22.49
C LEU A 115 5.98 -35.56 -21.58
N LEU A 116 6.26 -35.35 -20.30
CA LEU A 116 6.50 -36.42 -19.34
C LEU A 116 5.28 -37.34 -19.19
N LEU A 117 4.06 -36.79 -19.14
CA LEU A 117 2.81 -37.56 -19.13
C LEU A 117 2.60 -38.35 -20.42
N SER A 118 2.97 -37.79 -21.58
CA SER A 118 2.88 -38.50 -22.86
C SER A 118 3.88 -39.66 -22.91
N LEU A 119 5.12 -39.45 -22.46
CA LEU A 119 6.16 -40.47 -22.41
C LEU A 119 5.83 -41.57 -21.39
N SER A 120 5.23 -41.23 -20.25
CA SER A 120 4.82 -42.23 -19.26
C SER A 120 3.69 -43.13 -19.76
N LYS A 121 2.71 -42.58 -20.49
CA LYS A 121 1.65 -43.36 -21.17
C LYS A 121 2.21 -44.29 -22.24
N ILE A 122 3.19 -43.84 -23.02
CA ILE A 122 3.87 -44.67 -24.03
C ILE A 122 4.64 -45.81 -23.35
N LYS A 123 5.35 -45.53 -22.25
CA LYS A 123 6.16 -46.53 -21.52
C LYS A 123 5.31 -47.52 -20.71
N ASN A 124 4.11 -47.13 -20.27
CA ASN A 124 3.23 -47.99 -19.47
C ASN A 124 1.76 -47.88 -19.95
N PRO A 125 1.36 -48.68 -20.96
CA PRO A 125 0.05 -48.56 -21.62
C PRO A 125 -1.17 -48.79 -20.72
N GLN A 126 -0.96 -49.34 -19.51
CA GLN A 126 -2.02 -49.64 -18.54
C GLN A 126 -2.44 -48.42 -17.69
N MET A 127 -1.70 -47.30 -17.73
CA MET A 127 -2.15 -46.04 -17.11
C MET A 127 -3.15 -45.31 -18.02
N LYS A 128 -4.40 -45.79 -18.03
CA LYS A 128 -5.55 -44.98 -18.42
C LYS A 128 -6.29 -44.58 -17.14
N ILE A 129 -6.36 -43.28 -16.88
CA ILE A 129 -7.31 -42.71 -15.91
C ILE A 129 -8.64 -42.52 -16.65
#